data_AF-R6NTD3-F1
#
_entry.id   AF-R6NTD3-F1
#
_cell.length_a   1.000
_cell.length_b   1.000
_cell.length_c   1.000
_cell.angle_alpha   90.00
_cell.angle_beta   90.00
_cell.angle_gamma   90.00
#
_symmetry.space_group_name_H-M   'P 1'
#
loop_
_entity.id
_entity.type
_entity.pdbx_description
1 polymer ?
#
loop_
_entity_poly.entity_id
_entity_poly.type
_entity_poly.pdbx_seq_one_letter_code
_entity_poly.pdbx_strand_id
1 'polypeptide(L)'
;MSDNINIIEIIKNIPNNLELTGSMLIVALVGILIVLIELGILAVLIQGISKIVRALEGAVSKKSAAPAAEAPAPAAAPVAAPAAPSAGVQLVGVDEPTAAVIMAIVSNESGIPLNRLSFKSIKITEDK
;
A
#
# COMPACT_ATOMS: atom_id res chain seq x y z
N MET A 1 23.39 46.70 -51.36
CA MET A 1 22.27 46.55 -50.41
C MET A 1 22.40 45.16 -49.81
N SER A 2 22.44 45.07 -48.49
CA SER A 2 23.06 43.99 -47.75
C SER A 2 22.03 42.92 -47.34
N ASP A 3 22.25 41.67 -47.72
CA ASP A 3 21.49 40.53 -47.19
C ASP A 3 22.46 39.56 -46.49
N ASN A 4 22.91 39.96 -45.29
CA ASN A 4 23.67 39.07 -44.42
C ASN A 4 22.66 38.15 -43.70
N ILE A 5 22.49 36.94 -44.24
CA ILE A 5 21.61 35.91 -43.67
C ILE A 5 22.07 35.54 -42.25
N ASN A 6 21.26 35.87 -41.25
CA ASN A 6 21.56 35.61 -39.85
C ASN A 6 21.23 34.15 -39.53
N ILE A 7 22.24 33.29 -39.52
CA ILE A 7 22.11 31.84 -39.35
C ILE A 7 21.36 31.47 -38.05
N ILE A 8 21.45 32.32 -37.02
CA ILE A 8 20.73 32.18 -35.76
C ILE A 8 19.20 32.27 -35.93
N GLU A 9 18.70 33.13 -36.84
CA GLU A 9 17.26 33.23 -37.12
C GLU A 9 16.72 32.00 -37.85
N ILE A 10 17.52 31.42 -38.75
CA ILE A 10 17.15 30.19 -39.47
C ILE A 10 17.00 29.02 -38.49
N ILE A 11 17.95 28.85 -37.56
CA ILE A 11 17.90 27.78 -36.56
C ILE A 11 16.67 27.92 -35.65
N LYS A 12 16.22 29.16 -35.40
CA LYS A 12 15.03 29.46 -34.61
C LYS A 12 13.71 29.23 -35.37
N ASN A 13 13.74 29.35 -36.70
CA ASN A 13 12.62 29.12 -37.60
C ASN A 13 12.57 27.68 -38.18
N ILE A 14 13.44 26.78 -37.71
CA ILE A 14 13.28 25.35 -37.97
C ILE A 14 11.97 24.93 -37.31
N PRO A 15 10.95 24.49 -38.08
CA PRO A 15 9.79 23.88 -37.47
C PRO A 15 10.30 22.62 -36.77
N ASN A 16 10.34 22.65 -35.44
CA ASN A 16 10.35 21.42 -34.64
C ASN A 16 8.98 20.78 -34.84
N ASN A 17 8.75 20.24 -36.04
CA ASN A 17 7.71 19.28 -36.31
C ASN A 17 8.16 18.01 -35.62
N LEU A 18 7.90 18.00 -34.31
CA LEU A 18 7.76 16.85 -33.47
C LEU A 18 6.67 15.97 -34.10
N GLU A 19 6.99 15.29 -35.21
CA GLU A 19 6.27 14.16 -35.83
C GLU A 19 4.75 14.12 -35.53
N LEU A 20 4.04 15.20 -35.91
CA LEU A 20 2.75 15.59 -35.31
C LEU A 20 1.52 14.86 -35.86
N THR A 21 1.62 13.69 -36.47
CA THR A 21 0.38 13.02 -36.94
C THR A 21 0.38 11.50 -36.89
N GLY A 22 1.50 10.85 -37.22
CA GLY A 22 1.59 9.38 -37.13
C GLY A 22 2.17 8.88 -35.81
N SER A 23 3.31 9.46 -35.41
CA SER A 23 4.11 8.96 -34.30
C SER A 23 3.43 9.12 -32.94
N MET A 24 2.64 10.18 -32.75
CA MET A 24 1.87 10.37 -31.50
C MET A 24 0.75 9.34 -31.31
N LEU A 25 0.11 8.92 -32.40
CA LEU A 25 -0.92 7.86 -32.37
C LEU A 25 -0.26 6.52 -31.98
N ILE A 26 0.90 6.21 -32.56
CA ILE A 26 1.65 4.99 -32.24
C ILE A 26 2.13 5.03 -30.78
N VAL A 27 2.65 6.15 -30.30
CA VAL A 27 3.06 6.31 -28.89
C VAL A 27 1.87 6.12 -27.96
N ALA A 28 0.69 6.66 -28.30
CA ALA A 28 -0.52 6.41 -27.53
C ALA A 28 -0.88 4.91 -27.52
N LEU A 29 -0.94 4.25 -28.68
CA LEU A 29 -1.24 2.82 -28.75
C LEU A 29 -0.25 1.96 -27.95
N VAL A 30 1.04 2.25 -28.05
CA VAL A 30 2.08 1.58 -27.26
C VAL A 30 1.86 1.82 -25.77
N GLY A 31 1.54 3.04 -25.37
CA GLY A 31 1.21 3.36 -23.97
C GLY A 31 0.00 2.58 -23.46
N ILE A 32 -1.09 2.50 -24.22
CA ILE A 32 -2.26 1.67 -23.87
C ILE A 32 -1.86 0.21 -23.75
N LEU A 33 -1.07 -0.33 -24.69
CA LEU A 33 -0.65 -1.73 -24.64
C LEU A 33 0.21 -2.02 -23.39
N ILE A 34 1.15 -1.13 -23.05
CA ILE A 34 1.98 -1.28 -21.86
C ILE A 34 1.12 -1.31 -20.59
N VAL A 35 0.12 -0.43 -20.47
CA VAL A 35 -0.81 -0.43 -19.33
C VAL A 35 -1.62 -1.72 -19.26
N LEU A 36 -2.11 -2.23 -20.41
CA LEU A 36 -2.80 -3.53 -20.44
C LEU A 36 -1.90 -4.69 -20.00
N ILE A 37 -0.63 -4.68 -20.41
CA ILE A 37 0.35 -5.68 -20.00
C ILE A 37 0.60 -5.57 -18.49
N GLU A 38 0.80 -4.37 -17.95
CA GLU A 38 1.04 -4.15 -16.52
C GLU A 38 -0.14 -4.62 -15.67
N LEU A 39 -1.37 -4.27 -16.06
CA LEU A 39 -2.60 -4.75 -15.42
C LEU A 39 -2.71 -6.28 -15.50
N GLY A 40 -2.35 -6.88 -16.63
CA GLY A 40 -2.31 -8.33 -16.81
C GLY A 40 -1.30 -9.01 -15.90
N ILE A 41 -0.08 -8.48 -15.81
CA ILE A 41 0.99 -8.98 -14.94
C ILE A 41 0.55 -8.90 -13.47
N LEU A 42 0.03 -7.75 -13.02
CA LEU A 42 -0.53 -7.57 -11.67
C LEU A 42 -1.65 -8.59 -11.37
N ALA A 43 -2.59 -8.79 -12.31
CA ALA A 43 -3.67 -9.75 -12.16
C ALA A 43 -3.16 -11.20 -12.01
N VAL A 44 -2.16 -11.58 -12.80
CA VAL A 44 -1.54 -12.92 -12.72
C VAL A 44 -0.81 -13.11 -11.38
N LEU A 45 -0.08 -12.10 -10.90
CA LEU A 45 0.57 -12.15 -9.58
C LEU A 45 -0.46 -12.39 -8.47
N ILE A 46 -1.58 -11.66 -8.50
CA ILE A 46 -2.66 -11.81 -7.51
C ILE A 46 -3.34 -13.18 -7.61
N GLN A 47 -3.57 -13.70 -8.83
CA GLN A 47 -4.12 -15.05 -9.03
C GLN A 47 -3.18 -16.14 -8.51
N GLY A 48 -1.87 -15.98 -8.71
CA GLY A 48 -0.85 -16.88 -8.17
C GLY A 48 -0.91 -16.95 -6.65
N ILE A 49 -0.91 -15.78 -6.00
CA ILE A 49 -1.03 -15.68 -4.53
C ILE A 49 -2.39 -16.23 -4.07
N SER A 50 -3.49 -15.92 -4.76
CA SER A 50 -4.84 -16.43 -4.41
C SER A 50 -4.95 -17.95 -4.50
N LYS A 51 -4.25 -18.59 -5.44
CA LYS A 51 -4.21 -20.05 -5.53
C LYS A 51 -3.45 -20.66 -4.36
N ILE A 52 -2.33 -20.07 -3.96
CA ILE A 52 -1.51 -20.53 -2.84
C ILE A 52 -2.28 -20.35 -1.53
N VAL A 53 -2.91 -19.20 -1.34
CA VAL A 53 -3.76 -18.91 -0.17
C VAL A 53 -4.94 -19.88 -0.12
N ARG A 54 -5.66 -20.12 -1.23
CA ARG A 54 -6.75 -21.12 -1.26
C ARG A 54 -6.28 -22.56 -1.01
N ALA A 55 -5.06 -22.91 -1.43
CA ALA A 55 -4.49 -24.23 -1.13
C ALA A 55 -4.16 -24.37 0.36
N LEU A 56 -3.66 -23.30 0.99
CA LEU A 56 -3.39 -23.24 2.42
C LEU A 56 -4.69 -23.20 3.24
N GLU A 57 -5.68 -22.41 2.83
CA GLU A 57 -7.03 -22.41 3.40
C GLU A 57 -7.68 -23.77 3.24
N GLY A 58 -7.57 -24.44 2.08
CA GLY A 58 -8.07 -25.81 1.90
C GLY A 58 -7.42 -26.83 2.85
N ALA A 59 -6.17 -26.63 3.24
CA ALA A 59 -5.50 -27.43 4.27
C ALA A 59 -6.02 -27.12 5.69
N VAL A 60 -6.40 -25.87 5.97
CA VAL A 60 -6.94 -25.42 7.27
C VAL A 60 -8.45 -25.71 7.40
N SER A 61 -9.22 -25.59 6.31
CA SER A 61 -10.68 -25.78 6.24
C SER A 61 -11.12 -27.24 6.34
N LYS A 62 -10.22 -28.21 6.23
CA LYS A 62 -10.54 -29.61 6.58
C LYS A 62 -10.80 -29.78 8.10
N LYS A 63 -10.62 -28.73 8.91
CA LYS A 63 -10.94 -28.72 10.35
C LYS A 63 -12.17 -27.90 10.76
N SER A 64 -12.83 -27.13 9.88
CA SER A 64 -14.02 -26.38 10.30
C SER A 64 -15.05 -26.24 9.18
N ALA A 65 -16.01 -27.14 9.18
CA ALA A 65 -17.29 -26.94 8.51
C ALA A 65 -18.28 -26.35 9.53
N ALA A 66 -18.70 -25.11 9.33
CA ALA A 66 -20.03 -24.64 9.72
C ALA A 66 -20.40 -23.39 8.87
N PRO A 67 -21.61 -23.30 8.30
CA PRO A 67 -22.00 -22.23 7.36
C PRO A 67 -22.29 -20.92 8.09
N ALA A 68 -21.78 -19.80 7.59
CA ALA A 68 -22.17 -18.47 8.05
C ALA A 68 -23.40 -17.99 7.27
N ALA A 69 -24.51 -17.83 7.98
CA ALA A 69 -25.76 -17.27 7.49
C ALA A 69 -25.65 -15.75 7.23
N GLU A 70 -26.47 -15.26 6.29
CA GLU A 70 -26.59 -13.86 5.87
C GLU A 70 -27.17 -12.92 6.95
N ALA A 71 -26.64 -11.68 6.94
CA ALA A 71 -27.25 -10.37 7.28
C ALA A 71 -27.68 -10.09 8.74
N PRO A 72 -27.80 -8.81 9.21
CA PRO A 72 -27.70 -7.53 8.47
C PRO A 72 -26.77 -6.45 9.11
N ALA A 73 -26.39 -5.44 8.31
CA ALA A 73 -25.97 -4.12 8.81
C ALA A 73 -27.24 -3.30 9.13
N PRO A 74 -27.30 -2.53 10.24
CA PRO A 74 -26.86 -1.12 10.19
C PRO A 74 -26.30 -0.49 11.50
N ALA A 75 -25.45 0.52 11.28
CA ALA A 75 -25.19 1.77 12.04
C ALA A 75 -25.29 1.80 13.59
N ALA A 76 -24.16 2.08 14.23
CA ALA A 76 -23.93 3.22 15.14
C ALA A 76 -22.51 3.07 15.71
N ALA A 77 -21.66 4.09 15.53
CA ALA A 77 -20.34 4.11 16.14
C ALA A 77 -20.48 4.07 17.68
N PRO A 78 -19.96 3.03 18.36
CA PRO A 78 -19.74 3.14 19.79
C PRO A 78 -18.56 4.08 19.95
N VAL A 79 -18.78 5.23 20.60
CA VAL A 79 -17.72 5.94 21.30
C VAL A 79 -17.09 4.94 22.27
N ALA A 80 -15.99 4.35 21.83
CA ALA A 80 -15.28 3.33 22.59
C ALA A 80 -14.65 4.01 23.81
N ALA A 81 -15.14 3.61 24.99
CA ALA A 81 -14.41 3.74 26.23
C ALA A 81 -12.97 3.21 26.05
N PRO A 82 -11.98 3.73 26.81
CA PRO A 82 -10.58 3.34 26.64
C PRO A 82 -10.43 1.83 26.73
N ALA A 83 -10.08 1.18 25.62
CA ALA A 83 -9.71 -0.22 25.62
C ALA A 83 -8.47 -0.36 26.52
N ALA A 84 -8.61 -1.05 27.65
CA ALA A 84 -7.51 -1.37 28.56
C ALA A 84 -6.41 -2.10 27.77
N PRO A 85 -5.20 -1.51 27.63
CA PRO A 85 -4.23 -1.95 26.64
C PRO A 85 -3.26 -2.96 27.24
N SER A 86 -3.72 -4.14 27.68
CA SER A 86 -2.77 -5.06 28.31
C SER A 86 -3.16 -6.53 28.39
N ALA A 87 -4.17 -7.00 27.66
CA ALA A 87 -4.46 -8.42 27.63
C ALA A 87 -3.49 -9.15 26.68
N GLY A 88 -2.22 -9.34 27.10
CA GLY A 88 -1.30 -10.31 26.48
C GLY A 88 0.07 -9.83 26.00
N VAL A 89 0.52 -8.63 26.37
CA VAL A 89 1.88 -8.15 26.03
C VAL A 89 2.89 -8.68 27.04
N GLN A 90 3.99 -9.28 26.59
CA GLN A 90 5.05 -9.74 27.49
C GLN A 90 5.98 -8.58 27.87
N LEU A 91 5.90 -8.13 29.11
CA LEU A 91 6.78 -7.09 29.66
C LEU A 91 7.96 -7.74 30.37
N VAL A 92 9.19 -7.41 29.94
CA VAL A 92 10.43 -7.88 30.56
C VAL A 92 11.19 -6.68 31.11
N GLY A 93 11.15 -6.51 32.43
CA GLY A 93 11.80 -5.40 33.12
C GLY A 93 11.08 -4.06 32.95
N VAL A 94 9.87 -4.02 32.38
CA VAL A 94 9.07 -2.81 32.17
C VAL A 94 7.77 -2.92 32.96
N ASP A 95 7.39 -1.85 33.63
CA ASP A 95 6.10 -1.75 34.32
C ASP A 95 4.95 -1.43 33.34
N GLU A 96 3.75 -1.80 33.76
CA GLU A 96 2.53 -1.62 32.97
C GLU A 96 2.25 -0.15 32.53
N PRO A 97 2.35 0.88 33.41
CA PRO A 97 2.11 2.24 32.97
C PRO A 97 3.17 2.73 31.97
N THR A 98 4.44 2.35 32.14
CA THR A 98 5.50 2.65 31.17
C THR A 98 5.23 1.96 29.84
N ALA A 99 4.77 0.70 29.85
CA ALA A 99 4.36 -0.01 28.65
C ALA A 99 3.21 0.70 27.92
N ALA A 100 2.22 1.20 28.65
CA ALA A 100 1.10 1.96 28.07
C ALA A 100 1.57 3.26 27.39
N VAL A 101 2.53 3.97 28.01
CA VAL A 101 3.13 5.18 27.42
C VAL A 101 3.90 4.85 26.15
N ILE A 102 4.73 3.79 26.16
CA ILE A 102 5.46 3.32 24.98
C ILE A 102 4.45 2.95 23.86
N MET A 103 3.37 2.25 24.22
CA MET A 103 2.32 1.83 23.30
C MET A 103 1.64 3.03 22.63
N ALA A 104 1.36 4.09 23.39
CA ALA A 104 0.81 5.33 22.88
C ALA A 104 1.78 6.07 21.94
N ILE A 105 3.05 6.21 22.33
CA ILE A 105 4.06 6.91 21.51
C ILE A 105 4.25 6.18 20.17
N VAL A 106 4.44 4.86 20.19
CA VAL A 106 4.66 4.08 18.97
C VAL A 106 3.44 4.14 18.05
N SER A 107 2.22 4.21 18.59
CA SER A 107 1.01 4.39 17.79
C SER A 107 0.96 5.75 17.09
N ASN A 108 1.43 6.80 17.76
CA ASN A 108 1.50 8.15 17.21
C ASN A 108 2.58 8.25 16.12
N GLU A 109 3.78 7.76 16.39
CA GLU A 109 4.91 7.79 15.45
C GLU A 109 4.65 6.92 14.21
N SER A 110 3.98 5.79 14.39
CA SER A 110 3.64 4.89 13.28
C SER A 110 2.38 5.31 12.53
N GLY A 111 1.55 6.20 13.08
CA GLY A 111 0.22 6.52 12.55
C GLY A 111 -0.78 5.36 12.58
N ILE A 112 -0.48 4.25 13.27
CA ILE A 112 -1.35 3.07 13.38
C ILE A 112 -2.09 3.15 14.72
N PRO A 113 -3.44 3.18 14.74
CA PRO A 113 -4.19 3.25 15.98
C PRO A 113 -3.99 1.99 16.84
N LEU A 114 -4.06 2.12 18.17
CA LEU A 114 -3.83 1.02 19.13
C LEU A 114 -4.67 -0.24 18.85
N ASN A 115 -5.87 -0.10 18.30
CA ASN A 115 -6.73 -1.24 17.92
C ASN A 115 -6.14 -2.12 16.80
N ARG A 116 -5.19 -1.59 16.02
CA ARG A 116 -4.52 -2.28 14.90
C ARG A 116 -3.03 -2.51 15.17
N LEU A 117 -2.53 -2.04 16.31
CA LEU A 117 -1.13 -2.12 16.68
C LEU A 117 -0.94 -3.24 17.72
N SER A 118 -0.26 -4.32 17.34
CA SER A 118 -0.01 -5.45 18.22
C SER A 118 1.40 -5.41 18.81
N PHE A 119 1.51 -5.31 20.14
CA PHE A 119 2.79 -5.44 20.84
C PHE A 119 3.01 -6.89 21.24
N LYS A 120 4.13 -7.49 20.79
CA LYS A 120 4.46 -8.89 21.13
C LYS A 120 5.24 -8.97 22.45
N SER A 121 6.23 -8.09 22.64
CA SER A 121 7.01 -7.98 23.86
C SER A 121 7.64 -6.60 23.98
N ILE A 122 7.78 -6.09 25.20
CA ILE A 122 8.51 -4.85 25.52
C ILE A 122 9.61 -5.23 26.50
N LYS A 123 10.87 -4.93 26.15
CA LYS A 123 12.05 -5.31 26.92
C LYS A 123 12.97 -4.10 27.09
N ILE A 124 13.52 -3.93 28.28
CA ILE A 124 14.68 -3.04 28.46
C ILE A 124 15.90 -3.75 27.90
N THR A 125 16.63 -3.07 27.01
CA THR A 125 17.96 -3.52 26.57
C THR A 125 18.98 -2.70 27.33
N GLU A 126 19.92 -3.36 28.00
CA GLU A 126 21.11 -2.70 28.54
C GLU A 126 22.06 -2.47 27.36
N ASP A 127 21.90 -1.33 26.68
CA ASP A 127 22.85 -0.88 25.68
C ASP A 127 24.20 -0.61 26.38
N LYS A 128 25.26 -1.24 25.87
CA LYS A 128 26.64 -1.15 26.34
C LYS A 128 27.39 -0.02 25.65
#